data_AF-A0A172U6T1-F1
#
_entry.id   AF-A0A172U6T1-F1
#
_cell.length_a   1.000
_cell.length_b   1.000
_cell.length_c   1.000
_cell.angle_alpha   90.00
_cell.angle_beta   90.00
_cell.angle_gamma   90.00
#
_symmetry.space_group_name_H-M   'P 1'
#
loop_
_entity.id
_entity.type
_entity.pdbx_description
1 polymer ?
#
loop_
_entity_poly.entity_id
_entity_poly.type
_entity_poly.pdbx_seq_one_letter_code
_entity_poly.pdbx_strand_id
1 'polypeptide(L)'
;MNIDEKLAVCYEILKIAMKYKFLTARGVRAGYTHWIGSEISSEITKFTGRVSHAAIQLVSDSKSHIGLVLEHHGRMQTKMTELIQKHMDTGENLDEFIRIVKELESVNIVTRQENDKLRKKAINGNYALANITLADWQNISEEHKAILRRKLRGKVVNADQFVNN
;
A
#
# COMPACT_ATOMS: atom_id res chain seq x y z
N MET A 1 -7.09 19.59 8.68
CA MET A 1 -6.34 18.54 9.36
C MET A 1 -5.40 17.89 8.36
N ASN A 2 -4.09 17.96 8.59
CA ASN A 2 -3.08 17.31 7.75
C ASN A 2 -3.09 15.78 7.98
N ILE A 3 -2.33 15.03 7.19
CA ILE A 3 -2.32 13.56 7.26
C ILE A 3 -1.83 13.04 8.62
N ASP A 4 -0.88 13.71 9.26
CA ASP A 4 -0.31 13.27 10.54
C ASP A 4 -1.30 13.46 11.69
N GLU A 5 -2.04 14.57 11.66
CA GLU A 5 -3.15 14.81 12.58
C GLU A 5 -4.27 13.77 12.38
N LYS A 6 -4.61 13.42 11.13
CA LYS A 6 -5.59 12.35 10.83
C LYS A 6 -5.12 10.99 11.36
N LEU A 7 -3.85 10.65 11.16
CA LEU A 7 -3.26 9.42 11.67
C LEU A 7 -3.17 9.40 13.20
N ALA A 8 -2.93 10.54 13.84
CA ALA A 8 -2.96 10.67 15.29
C ALA A 8 -4.35 10.40 15.85
N VAL A 9 -5.40 11.00 15.26
CA VAL A 9 -6.79 10.71 15.63
C VAL A 9 -7.11 9.22 15.41
N CYS A 10 -6.66 8.65 14.30
CA CYS A 10 -6.81 7.22 14.05
C CYS A 10 -6.17 6.38 15.15
N TYR A 11 -4.92 6.69 15.52
CA TYR A 11 -4.20 5.97 16.56
C TYR A 11 -4.89 6.07 17.92
N GLU A 12 -5.41 7.23 18.30
CA GLU A 12 -6.18 7.39 19.54
C GLU A 12 -7.44 6.51 19.57
N ILE A 13 -8.13 6.34 18.44
CA ILE A 13 -9.26 5.39 18.33
C ILE A 13 -8.77 3.95 18.54
N LEU A 14 -7.66 3.57 17.91
CA LEU A 14 -7.08 2.23 18.05
C LEU A 14 -6.59 1.96 19.48
N LYS A 15 -6.02 2.97 20.14
CA LYS A 15 -5.54 2.91 21.53
C LYS A 15 -6.63 2.50 22.49
N ILE A 16 -7.85 3.01 22.32
CA ILE A 16 -8.99 2.58 23.13
C ILE A 16 -9.18 1.06 23.01
N ALA A 17 -9.17 0.53 21.78
CA ALA A 17 -9.31 -0.91 21.56
C ALA A 17 -8.12 -1.73 22.11
N MET A 18 -6.89 -1.22 22.00
CA MET A 18 -5.68 -1.84 22.57
C MET A 18 -5.74 -1.89 24.10
N LYS A 19 -6.06 -0.76 24.75
CA LYS A 19 -6.06 -0.59 26.21
C LYS A 19 -7.04 -1.53 26.90
N TYR A 20 -8.26 -1.64 26.38
CA TYR A 20 -9.28 -2.51 26.98
C TYR A 20 -9.11 -3.99 26.60
N LYS A 21 -8.14 -4.33 25.74
CA LYS A 21 -7.87 -5.69 25.26
C LYS A 21 -9.12 -6.41 24.74
N PHE A 22 -10.10 -5.65 24.26
CA PHE A 22 -11.36 -6.19 23.72
C PHE A 22 -11.12 -6.87 22.36
N LEU A 23 -10.11 -6.41 21.62
CA LEU A 23 -9.73 -6.94 20.32
C LEU A 23 -8.30 -7.48 20.37
N THR A 24 -8.03 -8.52 19.58
CA THR A 24 -6.65 -8.95 19.26
C THR A 24 -5.96 -7.89 18.39
N ALA A 25 -4.63 -7.94 18.28
CA ALA A 25 -3.89 -7.05 17.38
C ALA A 25 -4.42 -7.09 15.93
N ARG A 26 -4.89 -8.27 15.46
CA ARG A 26 -5.56 -8.41 14.16
C ARG A 26 -6.88 -7.63 14.08
N GLY A 27 -7.66 -7.66 15.16
CA GLY A 27 -8.93 -6.93 15.28
C GLY A 27 -8.71 -5.42 15.32
N VAL A 28 -7.78 -4.94 16.14
CA VAL A 28 -7.40 -3.51 16.17
C VAL A 28 -6.88 -3.07 14.79
N ARG A 29 -6.02 -3.87 14.16
CA ARG A 29 -5.53 -3.61 12.79
C ARG A 29 -6.66 -3.47 11.77
N ALA A 30 -7.72 -4.27 11.92
CA ALA A 30 -8.89 -4.15 11.05
C ALA A 30 -9.56 -2.78 11.17
N GLY A 31 -9.51 -2.16 12.35
CA GLY A 31 -9.98 -0.79 12.56
C GLY A 31 -9.22 0.22 11.69
N TYR A 32 -7.88 0.10 11.62
CA TYR A 32 -7.11 0.89 10.65
C TYR A 32 -7.51 0.55 9.21
N THR A 33 -7.36 -0.71 8.78
CA THR A 33 -7.45 -1.04 7.35
C THR A 33 -8.84 -0.95 6.75
N HIS A 34 -9.91 -0.98 7.56
CA HIS A 34 -11.29 -1.01 7.07
C HIS A 34 -12.16 0.17 7.51
N TRP A 35 -11.83 0.88 8.60
CA TRP A 35 -12.66 2.01 9.06
C TRP A 35 -12.09 3.35 8.63
N ILE A 36 -10.77 3.51 8.67
CA ILE A 36 -10.12 4.81 8.51
C ILE A 36 -9.16 4.83 7.32
N GLY A 37 -8.39 3.76 7.12
CA GLY A 37 -7.42 3.63 6.04
C GLY A 37 -8.05 3.80 4.65
N SER A 38 -9.27 3.32 4.43
CA SER A 38 -9.99 3.54 3.16
C SER A 38 -10.21 5.02 2.87
N GLU A 39 -10.57 5.79 3.89
CA GLU A 39 -10.92 7.21 3.78
C GLU A 39 -9.69 8.10 3.53
N ILE A 40 -8.55 7.74 4.10
CA ILE A 40 -7.32 8.53 4.00
C ILE A 40 -6.32 7.97 2.98
N SER A 41 -6.57 6.78 2.40
CA SER A 41 -5.63 6.08 1.52
C SER A 41 -5.13 6.96 0.36
N SER A 42 -6.00 7.72 -0.31
CA SER A 42 -5.61 8.61 -1.41
C SER A 42 -4.71 9.77 -0.97
N GLU A 43 -4.73 10.12 0.32
CA GLU A 43 -3.94 11.20 0.94
C GLU A 43 -2.63 10.72 1.56
N ILE A 44 -2.34 9.41 1.51
CA ILE A 44 -1.11 8.84 2.06
C ILE A 44 -0.39 7.86 1.12
N THR A 45 -1.15 7.17 0.28
CA THR A 45 -0.61 6.12 -0.60
C THR A 45 0.42 6.73 -1.54
N LYS A 46 1.63 6.17 -1.56
CA LYS A 46 2.73 6.66 -2.38
C LYS A 46 3.11 5.64 -3.44
N PHE A 47 3.09 6.04 -4.71
CA PHE A 47 3.64 5.19 -5.76
C PHE A 47 5.18 5.22 -5.69
N THR A 48 5.79 4.04 -5.68
CA THR A 48 7.26 3.89 -5.55
C THR A 48 8.01 4.21 -6.84
N GLY A 49 7.32 4.28 -7.99
CA GLY A 49 7.95 4.31 -9.30
C GLY A 49 8.24 2.92 -9.88
N ARG A 50 7.71 1.83 -9.31
CA ARG A 50 7.96 0.45 -9.83
C ARG A 50 6.72 -0.20 -10.42
N VAL A 51 6.90 -0.83 -11.58
CA VAL A 51 5.83 -1.49 -12.34
C VAL A 51 6.29 -2.88 -12.76
N SER A 52 5.48 -3.91 -12.58
CA SER A 52 5.81 -5.25 -13.09
C SER A 52 5.88 -5.28 -14.62
N HIS A 53 6.77 -6.12 -15.17
CA HIS A 53 6.84 -6.33 -16.62
C HIS A 53 5.52 -6.86 -17.19
N ALA A 54 4.81 -7.73 -16.45
CA ALA A 54 3.51 -8.23 -16.88
C ALA A 54 2.44 -7.11 -16.95
N ALA A 55 2.47 -6.13 -16.04
CA ALA A 55 1.59 -4.98 -16.12
C ALA A 55 1.90 -4.11 -17.35
N ILE A 56 3.17 -3.91 -17.69
CA ILE A 56 3.57 -3.19 -18.90
C ILE A 56 3.04 -3.93 -20.14
N GLN A 57 3.27 -5.24 -20.23
CA GLN A 57 2.78 -6.06 -21.33
C GLN A 57 1.25 -6.01 -21.46
N LEU A 58 0.51 -6.12 -20.36
CA LEU A 58 -0.95 -6.04 -20.36
C LEU A 58 -1.43 -4.69 -20.92
N VAL A 59 -0.73 -3.60 -20.58
CA VAL A 59 -1.01 -2.26 -21.12
C VAL A 59 -0.68 -2.20 -22.62
N SER A 60 0.43 -2.80 -23.06
CA SER A 60 0.79 -2.87 -24.48
C SER A 60 -0.29 -3.56 -25.30
N ASP A 61 -0.80 -4.70 -24.82
CA ASP A 61 -1.74 -5.56 -25.54
C ASP A 61 -3.16 -4.99 -25.54
N SER A 62 -3.63 -4.50 -24.39
CA SER A 62 -5.03 -4.07 -24.21
C SER A 62 -5.26 -2.56 -24.41
N LYS A 63 -4.18 -1.77 -24.44
CA LYS A 63 -4.20 -0.29 -24.39
C LYS A 63 -5.05 0.25 -23.24
N SER A 64 -5.13 -0.50 -22.14
CA SER A 64 -6.00 -0.21 -20.99
C SER A 64 -5.29 -0.45 -19.66
N HIS A 65 -5.71 0.27 -18.62
CA HIS A 65 -5.26 0.05 -17.24
C HIS A 65 -6.16 -0.95 -16.47
N ILE A 66 -7.16 -1.53 -17.14
CA ILE A 66 -8.05 -2.53 -16.54
C ILE A 66 -7.21 -3.79 -16.23
N GLY A 67 -7.46 -4.40 -15.07
CA GLY A 67 -6.69 -5.56 -14.60
C GLY A 67 -5.42 -5.21 -13.82
N LEU A 68 -4.99 -3.95 -13.81
CA LEU A 68 -3.89 -3.47 -12.96
C LEU A 68 -4.36 -3.25 -11.53
N VAL A 69 -3.44 -3.39 -10.58
CA VAL A 69 -3.64 -3.22 -9.12
C VAL A 69 -2.51 -2.35 -8.56
N LEU A 70 -2.84 -1.51 -7.58
CA LEU A 70 -1.85 -0.86 -6.72
C LEU A 70 -1.60 -1.79 -5.55
N GLU A 71 -0.45 -2.43 -5.53
CA GLU A 71 -0.12 -3.47 -4.56
C GLU A 71 0.77 -2.89 -3.46
N HIS A 72 0.33 -3.05 -2.21
CA HIS A 72 1.07 -2.63 -1.02
C HIS A 72 2.18 -3.63 -0.69
N HIS A 73 3.34 -3.44 -1.31
CA HIS A 73 4.49 -4.32 -1.20
C HIS A 73 5.02 -4.45 0.24
N GLY A 74 4.79 -3.45 1.10
CA GLY A 74 5.17 -3.46 2.51
C GLY A 74 4.41 -4.46 3.38
N ARG A 75 3.43 -5.21 2.83
CA ARG A 75 2.61 -6.18 3.57
C ARG A 75 1.85 -5.52 4.73
N MET A 76 1.15 -4.42 4.41
CA MET A 76 0.37 -3.60 5.34
C MET A 76 -0.34 -4.41 6.42
N GLN A 77 -1.06 -5.47 6.02
CA GLN A 77 -1.81 -6.30 6.97
C GLN A 77 -0.92 -6.98 8.02
N THR A 78 0.17 -7.62 7.61
CA THR A 78 1.05 -8.37 8.53
C THR A 78 1.85 -7.41 9.40
N LYS A 79 2.48 -6.40 8.78
CA LYS A 79 3.33 -5.45 9.50
C LYS A 79 2.57 -4.55 10.46
N MET A 80 1.35 -4.14 10.09
CA MET A 80 0.50 -3.39 11.01
C MET A 80 0.03 -4.25 12.20
N THR A 81 -0.25 -5.54 11.99
CA THR A 81 -0.56 -6.45 13.11
C THR A 81 0.64 -6.63 14.04
N GLU A 82 1.85 -6.80 13.50
CA GLU A 82 3.09 -6.88 14.30
C GLU A 82 3.30 -5.59 15.10
N LEU A 83 3.12 -4.43 14.48
CA LEU A 83 3.25 -3.12 15.14
C LEU A 83 2.26 -2.94 16.28
N ILE A 84 0.98 -3.24 16.04
CA ILE A 84 -0.06 -3.14 17.05
C ILE A 84 0.20 -4.11 18.20
N GLN A 85 0.61 -5.35 17.90
CA GLN A 85 0.97 -6.31 18.93
C GLN A 85 2.10 -5.78 19.81
N LYS A 86 3.16 -5.24 19.18
CA LYS A 86 4.24 -4.56 19.91
C LYS A 86 3.70 -3.45 20.81
N HIS A 87 2.83 -2.57 20.32
CA HIS A 87 2.29 -1.47 21.13
C HIS A 87 1.40 -1.96 22.28
N MET A 88 0.68 -3.05 22.09
CA MET A 88 -0.09 -3.71 23.16
C MET A 88 0.82 -4.31 24.25
N ASP A 89 2.00 -4.80 23.88
CA ASP A 89 2.92 -5.50 24.79
C ASP A 89 3.92 -4.57 25.47
N THR A 90 4.47 -3.59 24.73
CA THR A 90 5.58 -2.72 25.19
C THR A 90 5.17 -1.27 25.43
N GLY A 91 3.91 -0.92 25.17
CA GLY A 91 3.40 0.44 25.29
C GLY A 91 3.28 1.18 23.96
N GLU A 92 2.45 2.22 23.99
CA GLU A 92 2.03 3.01 22.85
C GLU A 92 3.16 3.88 22.29
N ASN A 93 3.21 4.04 20.97
CA ASN A 93 4.15 4.94 20.29
C ASN A 93 3.52 5.51 19.02
N LEU A 94 3.01 6.74 19.11
CA LEU A 94 2.33 7.42 18.01
C LEU A 94 3.28 7.71 16.83
N ASP A 95 4.48 8.21 17.10
CA ASP A 95 5.44 8.58 16.04
C ASP A 95 5.88 7.35 15.24
N GLU A 96 6.08 6.21 15.92
CA GLU A 96 6.35 4.94 15.26
C GLU A 96 5.15 4.49 14.42
N PHE A 97 3.92 4.63 14.94
CA PHE A 97 2.71 4.31 14.19
C PHE A 97 2.63 5.12 12.90
N ILE A 98 2.74 6.46 12.98
CA ILE A 98 2.67 7.34 11.81
C ILE A 98 3.74 6.98 10.78
N ARG A 99 4.99 6.81 11.22
CA ARG A 99 6.11 6.47 10.33
C ARG A 99 5.88 5.15 9.61
N ILE A 100 5.53 4.09 10.35
CA ILE A 100 5.31 2.75 9.77
C ILE A 100 4.10 2.75 8.84
N VAL A 101 3.00 3.42 9.20
CA VAL A 101 1.83 3.54 8.32
C VAL A 101 2.23 4.14 6.97
N LYS A 102 2.93 5.27 6.98
CA LYS A 102 3.39 5.94 5.74
C LYS A 102 4.29 5.04 4.90
N GLU A 103 5.19 4.27 5.54
CA GLU A 103 6.04 3.30 4.85
C GLU A 103 5.21 2.19 4.17
N LEU A 104 4.26 1.62 4.91
CA LEU A 104 3.42 0.51 4.44
C LEU A 104 2.40 0.93 3.36
N GLU A 105 2.06 2.21 3.28
CA GLU A 105 1.20 2.80 2.25
C GLU A 105 1.91 3.02 0.90
N SER A 106 3.13 2.49 0.74
CA SER A 106 3.84 2.52 -0.53
C SER A 106 3.40 1.40 -1.48
N VAL A 107 3.08 1.75 -2.73
CA VAL A 107 2.52 0.82 -3.73
C VAL A 107 3.35 0.69 -5.00
N ASN A 108 3.31 -0.52 -5.58
CA ASN A 108 3.79 -0.84 -6.91
C ASN A 108 2.60 -1.09 -7.86
N ILE A 109 2.80 -0.96 -9.18
CA ILE A 109 1.78 -1.37 -10.15
C ILE A 109 2.06 -2.80 -10.60
N VAL A 110 1.11 -3.70 -10.34
CA VAL A 110 1.15 -5.11 -10.76
C VAL A 110 -0.16 -5.50 -11.44
N THR A 111 -0.18 -6.66 -12.09
CA THR A 111 -1.44 -7.26 -12.54
C THR A 111 -2.23 -7.85 -11.36
N ARG A 112 -3.55 -8.01 -11.52
CA ARG A 112 -4.39 -8.68 -10.51
C ARG A 112 -3.88 -10.09 -10.20
N GLN A 113 -3.50 -10.85 -11.24
CA GLN A 113 -2.99 -12.21 -11.09
C GLN A 113 -1.69 -12.26 -10.26
N GLU A 114 -0.78 -11.31 -10.47
CA GLU A 114 0.44 -11.18 -9.68
C GLU A 114 0.14 -10.83 -8.22
N ASN A 115 -0.75 -9.86 -7.97
CA ASN A 115 -1.18 -9.51 -6.62
C ASN A 115 -1.78 -10.72 -5.88
N ASP A 116 -2.57 -11.56 -6.56
CA ASP A 116 -3.12 -12.78 -5.97
C ASP A 116 -2.02 -13.83 -5.69
N LYS A 117 -1.01 -13.96 -6.57
CA LYS A 117 0.17 -14.80 -6.31
C LYS A 117 0.95 -14.34 -5.08
N LEU A 118 1.18 -13.04 -4.94
CA LEU A 118 1.92 -12.44 -3.81
C LEU A 118 1.22 -12.65 -2.47
N ARG A 119 -0.12 -12.79 -2.47
CA ARG A 119 -0.91 -13.09 -1.27
C ARG A 119 -0.76 -14.53 -0.79
N LYS A 120 -0.32 -15.47 -1.63
CA LYS A 120 -0.15 -16.88 -1.24
C LYS A 120 0.88 -17.01 -0.12
N LYS A 121 0.57 -17.84 0.88
CA LYS A 121 1.43 -18.07 2.06
C LYS A 121 2.85 -18.51 1.69
N ALA A 122 2.99 -19.38 0.69
CA ALA A 122 4.30 -19.87 0.21
C ALA A 122 5.17 -18.78 -0.46
N ILE A 123 4.54 -17.72 -0.99
CA ILE A 123 5.23 -16.60 -1.66
C ILE A 123 5.48 -15.47 -0.68
N ASN A 124 4.50 -15.17 0.18
CA ASN A 124 4.55 -14.15 1.23
C ASN A 124 5.06 -12.78 0.75
N GLY A 125 4.61 -12.33 -0.43
CA GLY A 125 5.03 -11.05 -1.01
C GLY A 125 6.43 -11.04 -1.64
N ASN A 126 7.13 -12.18 -1.69
CA ASN A 126 8.43 -12.26 -2.34
C ASN A 126 8.27 -12.29 -3.87
N TYR A 127 8.64 -11.20 -4.53
CA TYR A 127 8.57 -11.10 -6.00
C TYR A 127 9.40 -12.15 -6.72
N ALA A 128 10.59 -12.50 -6.22
CA ALA A 128 11.44 -13.50 -6.84
C ALA A 128 10.77 -14.89 -6.80
N LEU A 129 10.21 -15.29 -5.66
CA LEU A 129 9.45 -16.55 -5.55
C LEU A 129 8.20 -16.55 -6.43
N ALA A 130 7.61 -15.39 -6.66
CA ALA A 130 6.44 -15.22 -7.53
C ALA A 130 6.78 -15.17 -9.03
N ASN A 131 8.08 -15.17 -9.38
CA ASN A 131 8.59 -14.87 -10.72
C ASN A 131 8.09 -13.53 -11.27
N ILE A 132 8.08 -12.50 -10.43
CA ILE A 132 7.68 -11.13 -10.77
C ILE A 132 8.94 -10.28 -10.85
N THR A 133 9.14 -9.61 -11.98
CA THR A 133 10.22 -8.65 -12.17
C THR A 133 9.64 -7.25 -12.31
N LEU A 134 10.18 -6.30 -11.55
CA LEU A 134 9.77 -4.90 -11.60
C LEU A 134 10.72 -4.11 -12.50
N ALA A 135 10.16 -3.21 -13.30
CA ALA A 135 10.87 -2.17 -14.02
C ALA A 135 10.72 -0.84 -13.27
N ASP A 136 11.78 -0.05 -13.26
CA ASP A 136 11.73 1.33 -12.79
C ASP A 136 11.01 2.22 -13.80
N TRP A 137 10.21 3.16 -13.31
CA TRP A 137 9.36 4.03 -14.11
C TRP A 137 10.13 4.73 -15.23
N GLN A 138 11.37 5.15 -14.96
CA GLN A 138 12.21 5.85 -15.94
C GLN A 138 12.50 5.01 -17.19
N ASN A 139 12.49 3.68 -17.08
CA ASN A 139 12.79 2.76 -18.16
C ASN A 139 11.54 2.32 -18.96
N ILE A 140 10.37 2.86 -18.64
CA ILE A 140 9.11 2.56 -19.33
C ILE A 140 8.88 3.60 -20.44
N SER A 141 8.40 3.17 -21.60
CA SER A 141 8.06 4.08 -22.70
C SER A 141 6.91 5.03 -22.32
N GLU A 142 6.92 6.24 -22.90
CA GLU A 142 5.89 7.25 -22.60
C GLU A 142 4.47 6.81 -22.97
N GLU A 143 4.33 6.02 -24.04
CA GLU A 143 3.04 5.45 -24.43
C GLU A 143 2.42 4.61 -23.31
N HIS A 144 3.21 3.72 -22.69
CA HIS A 144 2.75 2.90 -21.58
C HIS A 144 2.54 3.73 -20.31
N LYS A 145 3.44 4.68 -20.02
CA LYS A 145 3.30 5.60 -18.87
C LYS A 145 2.00 6.41 -18.95
N ALA A 146 1.58 6.86 -20.13
CA ALA A 146 0.32 7.59 -20.30
C ALA A 146 -0.90 6.80 -19.81
N ILE A 147 -0.93 5.48 -20.04
CA ILE A 147 -2.00 4.59 -19.57
C ILE A 147 -1.83 4.30 -18.07
N LEU A 148 -0.61 4.04 -17.61
CA LEU A 148 -0.31 3.77 -16.20
C LEU A 148 -0.63 4.98 -15.29
N ARG A 149 -0.41 6.22 -15.75
CA ARG A 149 -0.80 7.46 -15.05
C ARG A 149 -2.28 7.49 -14.72
N ARG A 150 -3.14 6.98 -15.60
CA ARG A 150 -4.59 6.87 -15.35
C ARG A 150 -4.90 5.96 -14.16
N LYS A 151 -4.06 4.95 -13.90
CA LYS A 151 -4.18 4.08 -12.72
C LYS A 151 -3.82 4.79 -11.42
N LEU A 152 -2.87 5.74 -11.47
CA LEU A 152 -2.37 6.49 -10.32
C LEU A 152 -3.26 7.67 -9.92
N ARG A 153 -3.88 8.33 -10.90
CA ARG A 153 -4.67 9.55 -10.70
C ARG A 153 -5.73 9.39 -9.60
N GLY A 154 -5.68 10.26 -8.60
CA GLY A 154 -6.62 10.28 -7.47
C GLY A 154 -6.45 9.14 -6.46
N LYS A 155 -5.41 8.30 -6.61
CA LYS A 155 -5.16 7.14 -5.73
C LYS A 155 -3.85 7.21 -4.97
N VAL A 156 -2.91 8.03 -5.44
CA VAL A 156 -1.61 8.21 -4.79
C VAL A 156 -1.29 9.70 -4.69
N VAL A 157 -0.65 10.12 -3.60
CA VAL A 157 -0.35 11.54 -3.32
C VAL A 157 0.69 12.13 -4.25
N ASN A 158 1.62 11.30 -4.71
CA ASN A 158 2.72 11.72 -5.56
C ASN A 158 2.42 11.47 -7.05
N ALA A 159 1.15 11.36 -7.44
CA ALA A 159 0.75 11.12 -8.83
C ALA A 159 1.36 12.16 -9.78
N ASP A 160 1.38 13.43 -9.37
CA ASP A 160 1.88 14.55 -10.18
C ASP A 160 3.38 14.44 -10.50
N GLN A 161 4.17 13.78 -9.65
CA GLN A 161 5.60 13.51 -9.91
C GLN A 161 5.81 12.58 -11.10
N PHE A 162 4.76 11.88 -11.53
CA PHE A 162 4.80 10.96 -12.67
C PHE A 162 4.08 11.51 -13.89
N VAL A 163 3.55 12.74 -13.88
CA VAL A 163 2.80 13.33 -15.01
C VAL A 163 3.72 14.03 -16.02
N ASN A 164 4.86 14.60 -15.59
CA ASN A 164 5.70 15.46 -16.42
C ASN A 164 7.20 15.09 -16.36
N ASN A 165 7.60 14.03 -17.06
CA ASN A 165 8.99 13.80 -17.50
C ASN A 165 8.94 13.19 -18.88
#